data_AF-A0AAD7KBN3-F1
#
_entry.id   AF-A0AAD7KBN3-F1
#
_cell.length_a   1.000
_cell.length_b   1.000
_cell.length_c   1.000
_cell.angle_alpha   90.00
_cell.angle_beta   90.00
_cell.angle_gamma   90.00
#
_symmetry.space_group_name_H-M   'P 1'
#
loop_
_entity.id
_entity.type
_entity.pdbx_description
1 polymer ?
#
loop_
_entity_poly.entity_id
_entity_poly.type
_entity_poly.pdbx_seq_one_letter_code
_entity_poly.pdbx_strand_id
1 'polypeptide(L)'
;MNSSPNNFNAPCVSSTRQSIVTWTSVRAIKFKGIVMARLHAVGKHIVIGAGGDISGFSEARASSTSLPRALGPAEVHNYLSGFIYARRANMNPLWNLWLVGRVFLICRHSFLVLICAKQMLATGYSAHIAQPLLLRVVEGCEDTLEEVEACKILEEQVLFHRDVRSIDQYQTTTITAAGVHISESRKLKTSWSFAEEYGVRVRTQ
;
A
#
# COMPACT_ATOMS: atom_id res chain seq x y z
N MET A 1 5.74 47.27 24.99
CA MET A 1 5.46 46.48 23.76
C MET A 1 6.42 45.29 23.77
N ASN A 2 5.99 44.17 24.33
CA ASN A 2 6.82 42.96 24.40
C ASN A 2 6.58 42.13 23.14
N SER A 3 7.54 42.12 22.23
CA SER A 3 7.59 41.21 21.08
C SER A 3 7.99 39.82 21.56
N SER A 4 7.06 38.87 21.53
CA SER A 4 7.33 37.45 21.77
C SER A 4 8.35 36.92 20.75
N PRO A 5 9.28 36.04 21.15
CA PRO A 5 10.23 35.43 20.22
C PRO A 5 9.49 34.50 19.26
N ASN A 6 9.72 34.70 17.96
CA ASN A 6 9.20 33.84 16.90
C ASN A 6 9.67 32.39 17.12
N ASN A 7 8.74 31.50 17.45
CA ASN A 7 8.95 30.06 17.55
C ASN A 7 9.19 29.47 16.15
N PHE A 8 10.43 29.55 15.66
CA PHE A 8 10.88 28.90 14.41
C PHE A 8 11.00 27.37 14.52
N ASN A 9 10.74 26.79 15.70
CA ASN A 9 10.79 25.34 15.97
C ASN A 9 9.42 24.72 16.22
N ALA A 10 8.32 25.35 15.78
CA ALA A 10 7.06 24.63 15.72
C ALA A 10 7.24 23.45 14.72
N PRO A 11 6.94 22.19 15.11
CA PRO A 11 6.90 21.13 14.12
C PRO A 11 5.97 21.58 13.01
N CYS A 12 6.40 21.43 11.76
CA CYS A 12 5.55 21.63 10.59
C CYS A 12 4.34 20.69 10.73
N VAL A 13 3.24 21.18 11.31
CA VAL A 13 1.99 20.44 11.37
C VAL A 13 1.27 20.76 10.07
N SER A 14 1.48 19.93 9.05
CA SER A 14 0.66 19.98 7.85
C SER A 14 -0.78 19.66 8.25
N SER A 15 -1.66 20.66 8.22
CA SER A 15 -3.09 20.46 8.38
C SER A 15 -3.66 19.97 7.06
N THR A 16 -3.93 18.68 6.97
CA THR A 16 -4.46 18.07 5.74
C THR A 16 -5.97 18.13 5.76
N ARG A 17 -6.54 19.21 5.22
CA ARG A 17 -7.99 19.33 5.04
C ARG A 17 -8.50 18.49 3.86
N GLN A 18 -7.69 18.39 2.81
CA GLN A 18 -7.97 17.62 1.59
C GLN A 18 -6.67 17.05 1.05
N SER A 19 -6.73 15.89 0.38
CA SER A 19 -5.58 15.29 -0.29
C SER A 19 -5.26 16.05 -1.58
N ILE A 20 -3.99 16.36 -1.82
CA ILE A 20 -3.55 17.11 -3.01
C ILE A 20 -2.92 16.14 -4.01
N VAL A 21 -1.96 15.34 -3.55
CA VAL A 21 -1.26 14.37 -4.39
C VAL A 21 -1.50 12.98 -3.83
N THR A 22 -2.19 12.14 -4.60
CA THR A 22 -2.64 10.83 -4.15
C THR A 22 -2.01 9.70 -4.94
N TRP A 23 -1.72 8.61 -4.25
CA TRP A 23 -1.51 7.29 -4.82
C TRP A 23 -2.82 6.50 -4.79
N THR A 24 -3.06 5.71 -5.82
CA THR A 24 -4.36 5.06 -6.02
C THR A 24 -4.51 3.80 -5.18
N SER A 25 -3.74 2.76 -5.51
CA SER A 25 -3.98 1.41 -5.00
C SER A 25 -2.70 0.69 -4.60
N VAL A 26 -2.82 -0.06 -3.52
CA VAL A 26 -1.84 -1.02 -3.00
C VAL A 26 -2.54 -2.36 -2.93
N ARG A 27 -1.87 -3.41 -3.41
CA ARG A 27 -2.34 -4.79 -3.37
C ARG A 27 -1.41 -5.62 -2.52
N ALA A 28 -1.95 -6.60 -1.83
CA ALA A 28 -1.24 -7.53 -0.97
C ALA A 28 -1.83 -8.94 -1.11
N ILE A 29 -0.97 -9.94 -1.28
CA ILE A 29 -1.35 -11.36 -1.29
C ILE A 29 -0.42 -12.11 -0.33
N LYS A 30 -1.01 -12.98 0.48
CA LYS A 30 -0.32 -13.96 1.32
C LYS A 30 -0.02 -15.21 0.50
N PHE A 31 1.21 -15.69 0.63
CA PHE A 31 1.69 -17.00 0.19
C PHE A 31 2.67 -17.50 1.27
N LYS A 32 3.63 -18.39 0.96
CA LYS A 32 4.77 -18.66 1.89
C LYS A 32 5.51 -17.37 2.33
N GLY A 33 5.28 -16.25 1.65
CA GLY A 33 5.62 -14.89 2.06
C GLY A 33 4.48 -13.90 1.86
N ILE A 34 4.79 -12.61 1.74
CA ILE A 34 3.81 -11.58 1.33
C ILE A 34 4.37 -10.76 0.18
N VAL A 35 3.55 -10.53 -0.84
CA VAL A 35 3.87 -9.61 -1.93
C VAL A 35 3.06 -8.32 -1.79
N MET A 36 3.70 -7.14 -1.87
CA MET A 36 3.01 -5.84 -1.88
C MET A 36 3.54 -4.88 -2.96
N ALA A 37 2.82 -3.78 -3.25
CA ALA A 37 3.27 -2.68 -4.12
C ALA A 37 3.30 -1.30 -3.43
N ARG A 38 4.36 -0.47 -3.66
CA ARG A 38 4.60 0.90 -3.11
C ARG A 38 4.77 0.98 -1.57
N LEU A 39 6.02 0.89 -1.09
CA LEU A 39 6.30 0.29 0.23
C LEU A 39 7.39 0.99 1.06
N HIS A 40 7.28 0.84 2.38
CA HIS A 40 8.30 1.16 3.36
C HIS A 40 8.56 -0.05 4.27
N ALA A 41 9.81 -0.52 4.31
CA ALA A 41 10.22 -1.58 5.22
C ALA A 41 10.47 -1.04 6.63
N VAL A 42 9.88 -1.68 7.63
CA VAL A 42 10.08 -1.38 9.05
C VAL A 42 10.69 -2.60 9.72
N GLY A 43 11.92 -2.48 10.21
CA GLY A 43 12.66 -3.63 10.76
C GLY A 43 13.00 -4.67 9.68
N LYS A 44 13.02 -5.96 10.06
CA LYS A 44 13.48 -7.05 9.18
C LYS A 44 12.37 -7.83 8.47
N HIS A 45 11.14 -7.80 8.99
CA HIS A 45 10.05 -8.67 8.54
C HIS A 45 8.69 -7.97 8.41
N ILE A 46 8.68 -6.63 8.44
CA ILE A 46 7.43 -5.85 8.36
C ILE A 46 7.55 -4.87 7.21
N VAL A 47 6.49 -4.77 6.43
CA VAL A 47 6.36 -3.81 5.35
C VAL A 47 5.04 -3.07 5.50
N ILE A 48 5.10 -1.76 5.31
CA ILE A 48 3.95 -0.86 5.31
C ILE A 48 3.74 -0.39 3.87
N GLY A 49 2.54 -0.60 3.35
CA GLY A 49 2.07 0.00 2.11
C GLY A 49 0.93 0.97 2.41
N ALA A 50 0.86 2.09 1.68
CA ALA A 50 -0.25 3.03 1.82
C ALA A 50 -0.75 3.52 0.46
N GLY A 51 -2.08 3.60 0.32
CA GLY A 51 -2.74 4.39 -0.71
C GLY A 51 -3.28 5.70 -0.12
N GLY A 52 -3.65 6.65 -0.98
CA GLY A 52 -4.11 7.98 -0.58
C GLY A 52 -3.01 9.03 -0.66
N ASP A 53 -3.05 10.02 0.20
CA ASP A 53 -2.19 11.21 0.17
C ASP A 53 -0.71 10.91 0.53
N ILE A 54 0.20 11.41 -0.32
CA ILE A 54 1.65 11.17 -0.18
C ILE A 54 2.20 11.88 1.06
N SER A 55 1.68 13.06 1.40
CA SER A 55 2.19 13.83 2.54
C SER A 55 1.93 13.08 3.85
N GLY A 56 0.70 12.57 4.02
CA GLY A 56 0.33 11.74 5.16
C GLY A 56 1.14 10.44 5.26
N PHE A 57 1.54 9.86 4.13
CA PHE A 57 2.38 8.65 4.13
C PHE A 57 3.81 8.97 4.53
N SER A 58 4.34 10.09 4.05
CA SER A 58 5.70 10.54 4.37
C SER A 58 5.85 10.84 5.86
N GLU A 59 4.81 11.43 6.46
CA GLU A 59 4.76 11.68 7.90
C GLU A 59 4.67 10.39 8.73
N ALA A 60 3.81 9.47 8.34
CA ALA A 60 3.70 8.14 8.96
C ALA A 60 5.00 7.32 8.84
N ARG A 61 5.68 7.47 7.72
CA ARG A 61 7.00 6.86 7.50
C ARG A 61 8.04 7.43 8.46
N ALA A 62 8.04 8.75 8.66
CA ALA A 62 8.95 9.39 9.61
C ALA A 62 8.68 8.91 11.05
N SER A 63 7.41 8.82 11.47
CA SER A 63 7.05 8.34 12.81
C SER A 63 7.31 6.84 13.02
N SER A 64 7.16 6.02 11.97
CA SER A 64 7.46 4.59 12.07
C SER A 64 8.96 4.27 12.03
N THR A 65 9.80 5.14 11.44
CA THR A 65 11.25 4.97 11.41
C THR A 65 11.89 5.08 12.80
N SER A 66 11.29 5.87 13.71
CA SER A 66 11.77 6.01 15.09
C SER A 66 11.37 4.84 16.00
N LEU A 67 10.54 3.90 15.51
CA LEU A 67 10.14 2.74 16.28
C LEU A 67 11.28 1.73 16.44
N PRO A 68 11.33 0.99 17.57
CA PRO A 68 12.30 -0.08 17.75
C PRO A 68 12.16 -1.16 16.67
N ARG A 69 13.30 -1.63 16.14
CA ARG A 69 13.36 -2.60 15.02
C ARG A 69 12.87 -4.01 15.38
N ALA A 70 12.63 -4.29 16.66
CA ALA A 70 12.24 -5.60 17.18
C ALA A 70 10.71 -5.78 17.37
N LEU A 71 9.89 -4.83 16.89
CA LEU A 71 8.44 -4.89 17.10
C LEU A 71 7.76 -6.00 16.29
N GLY A 72 6.67 -6.51 16.86
CA GLY A 72 5.70 -7.38 16.19
C GLY A 72 4.83 -6.64 15.17
N PRO A 73 4.18 -7.34 14.24
CA PRO A 73 3.30 -6.70 13.26
C PRO A 73 2.03 -6.16 13.92
N ALA A 74 1.55 -6.85 14.98
CA ALA A 74 0.43 -6.39 15.79
C ALA A 74 0.78 -5.11 16.55
N GLU A 75 2.00 -5.00 17.06
CA GLU A 75 2.48 -3.80 17.76
C GLU A 75 2.61 -2.61 16.80
N VAL A 76 3.21 -2.82 15.63
CA VAL A 76 3.28 -1.80 14.56
C VAL A 76 1.87 -1.40 14.12
N HIS A 77 0.97 -2.36 13.93
CA HIS A 77 -0.42 -2.08 13.60
C HIS A 77 -1.13 -1.26 14.67
N ASN A 78 -0.97 -1.60 15.95
CA ASN A 78 -1.59 -0.90 17.06
C ASN A 78 -1.04 0.52 17.21
N TYR A 79 0.28 0.69 17.05
CA TYR A 79 0.92 2.00 17.03
C TYR A 79 0.35 2.89 15.92
N LEU A 80 0.31 2.38 14.68
CA LEU A 80 -0.20 3.14 13.54
C LEU A 80 -1.69 3.45 13.69
N SER A 81 -2.48 2.52 14.24
CA SER A 81 -3.90 2.74 14.55
C SER A 81 -4.07 3.87 15.58
N GLY A 82 -3.27 3.88 16.64
CA GLY A 82 -3.27 4.95 17.64
C GLY A 82 -2.86 6.30 17.04
N PHE A 83 -1.83 6.32 16.19
CA PHE A 83 -1.36 7.52 15.50
C PHE A 83 -2.45 8.14 14.60
N ILE A 84 -3.12 7.31 13.78
CA ILE A 84 -4.22 7.77 12.91
C ILE A 84 -5.41 8.23 13.75
N TYR A 85 -5.75 7.50 14.82
CA TYR A 85 -6.88 7.83 15.68
C TYR A 85 -6.66 9.14 16.44
N ALA A 86 -5.46 9.38 16.96
CA ALA A 86 -5.10 10.64 17.62
C ALA A 86 -5.24 11.83 16.67
N ARG A 87 -4.82 11.67 15.40
CA ARG A 87 -5.00 12.67 14.35
C ARG A 87 -6.46 12.98 14.07
N ARG A 88 -7.29 11.93 14.01
CA ARG A 88 -8.74 12.05 13.84
C ARG A 88 -9.39 12.78 15.02
N ALA A 89 -9.01 12.44 16.26
CA ALA A 89 -9.53 13.09 17.46
C ALA A 89 -9.24 14.61 17.47
N ASN A 90 -8.08 15.00 16.95
CA ASN A 90 -7.68 16.41 16.80
C ASN A 90 -8.26 17.10 15.55
N MET A 91 -9.27 16.51 14.90
CA MET A 91 -9.89 17.05 13.68
C MET A 91 -8.90 17.34 12.54
N ASN A 92 -7.76 16.63 12.51
CA ASN A 92 -6.75 16.70 11.45
C ASN A 92 -6.43 15.29 10.93
N PRO A 93 -7.39 14.61 10.26
CA PRO A 93 -7.24 13.22 9.84
C PRO A 93 -6.23 13.08 8.69
N LEU A 94 -5.56 11.91 8.64
CA LEU A 94 -4.75 11.51 7.49
C LEU A 94 -5.63 10.79 6.47
N TRP A 95 -5.56 11.22 5.20
CA TRP A 95 -6.42 10.73 4.09
C TRP A 95 -5.87 9.47 3.41
N ASN A 96 -5.40 8.51 4.21
CA ASN A 96 -4.65 7.37 3.70
C ASN A 96 -5.25 6.03 4.11
N LEU A 97 -5.06 5.03 3.27
CA LEU A 97 -5.43 3.64 3.51
C LEU A 97 -4.18 2.79 3.66
N TRP A 98 -3.95 2.20 4.83
CA TRP A 98 -2.68 1.54 5.14
C TRP A 98 -2.86 0.03 5.15
N LEU A 99 -1.85 -0.68 4.65
CA LEU A 99 -1.67 -2.10 4.77
C LEU A 99 -0.39 -2.36 5.54
N VAL A 100 -0.48 -3.15 6.61
CA VAL A 100 0.67 -3.64 7.36
C VAL A 100 0.76 -5.13 7.10
N GLY A 101 1.88 -5.57 6.53
CA GLY A 101 2.15 -6.97 6.20
C GLY A 101 3.37 -7.51 6.94
N ARG A 102 3.21 -8.71 7.51
CA ARG A 102 4.31 -9.60 7.94
C ARG A 102 3.90 -11.03 7.62
N VAL A 103 4.88 -11.94 7.45
CA VAL A 103 4.72 -13.38 7.12
C VAL A 103 3.48 -14.07 7.74
N PHE A 104 2.98 -13.62 8.90
CA PHE A 104 1.83 -14.19 9.59
C PHE A 104 0.57 -13.32 9.75
N LEU A 105 0.52 -12.07 9.27
CA LEU A 105 -0.68 -11.22 9.34
C LEU A 105 -0.69 -10.11 8.27
N ILE A 106 -1.82 -9.95 7.58
CA ILE A 106 -2.13 -8.76 6.79
C ILE A 106 -3.22 -7.99 7.54
N CYS A 107 -2.96 -6.75 7.92
CA CYS A 107 -3.96 -5.87 8.54
C CYS A 107 -4.20 -4.66 7.63
N ARG A 108 -5.48 -4.39 7.30
CA ARG A 108 -5.92 -3.18 6.59
C ARG A 108 -6.42 -2.15 7.59
N HIS A 109 -6.09 -0.88 7.41
CA HIS A 109 -6.73 0.21 8.13
C HIS A 109 -7.38 1.18 7.13
N SER A 110 -8.70 1.36 7.30
CA SER A 110 -9.51 2.34 6.59
C SER A 110 -10.08 3.35 7.58
N PHE A 111 -10.52 4.51 7.10
CA PHE A 111 -11.28 5.52 7.87
C PHE A 111 -12.49 4.93 8.62
N LEU A 112 -12.99 3.78 8.15
CA LEU A 112 -13.91 2.89 8.83
C LEU A 112 -13.12 1.69 9.36
N VAL A 113 -12.92 1.60 10.67
CA VAL A 113 -12.16 0.55 11.36
C VAL A 113 -12.51 -0.83 10.80
N LEU A 114 -11.52 -1.55 10.26
CA LEU A 114 -11.66 -2.98 9.96
C LEU A 114 -10.31 -3.68 10.10
N ILE A 115 -10.04 -4.24 11.28
CA ILE A 115 -8.95 -5.17 11.52
C ILE A 115 -9.34 -6.46 10.79
N CYS A 116 -8.73 -6.75 9.65
CA CYS A 116 -9.06 -7.95 8.89
C CYS A 116 -7.79 -8.68 8.50
N ALA A 117 -7.52 -9.78 9.21
CA ALA A 117 -6.61 -10.84 8.81
C ALA A 117 -7.19 -11.56 7.59
N LYS A 118 -7.04 -10.95 6.41
CA LYS A 118 -7.45 -11.56 5.13
C LYS A 118 -6.20 -12.04 4.39
N GLN A 119 -6.33 -13.14 3.66
CA GLN A 119 -5.23 -13.71 2.85
C GLN A 119 -4.81 -12.79 1.70
N MET A 120 -5.73 -11.95 1.23
CA MET A 120 -5.46 -10.97 0.19
C MET A 120 -6.23 -9.67 0.47
N LEU A 121 -5.57 -8.55 0.20
CA LEU A 121 -6.07 -7.22 0.47
C LEU A 121 -5.69 -6.27 -0.65
N ALA A 122 -6.66 -5.48 -1.10
CA ALA A 122 -6.46 -4.45 -2.11
C ALA A 122 -7.06 -3.13 -1.60
N THR A 123 -6.45 -1.99 -1.91
CA THR A 123 -6.89 -0.66 -1.47
C THR A 123 -7.42 0.20 -2.62
N GLY A 124 -8.27 1.17 -2.30
CA GLY A 124 -8.85 2.08 -3.29
C GLY A 124 -9.66 1.35 -4.37
N TYR A 125 -9.52 1.78 -5.63
CA TYR A 125 -10.23 1.22 -6.78
C TYR A 125 -9.95 -0.28 -6.99
N SER A 126 -8.72 -0.72 -6.68
CA SER A 126 -8.33 -2.12 -6.81
C SER A 126 -9.10 -3.06 -5.87
N ALA A 127 -9.67 -2.55 -4.77
CA ALA A 127 -10.53 -3.33 -3.89
C ALA A 127 -11.83 -3.79 -4.57
N HIS A 128 -12.28 -3.08 -5.61
CA HIS A 128 -13.51 -3.41 -6.32
C HIS A 128 -13.28 -4.32 -7.52
N ILE A 129 -12.14 -4.21 -8.20
CA ILE A 129 -11.83 -4.96 -9.42
C ILE A 129 -10.86 -6.11 -9.17
N ALA A 130 -9.72 -5.84 -8.54
CA ALA A 130 -8.73 -6.89 -8.33
C ALA A 130 -9.12 -7.84 -7.21
N GLN A 131 -9.72 -7.35 -6.13
CA GLN A 131 -10.07 -8.22 -5.01
C GLN A 131 -10.93 -9.45 -5.40
N PRO A 132 -12.00 -9.36 -6.22
CA PRO A 132 -12.71 -10.56 -6.67
C PRO A 132 -11.89 -11.45 -7.61
N LEU A 133 -11.00 -10.89 -8.44
CA LEU A 133 -10.11 -11.68 -9.30
C LEU A 133 -9.09 -12.46 -8.47
N LEU A 134 -8.49 -11.79 -7.49
CA LEU A 134 -7.56 -12.39 -6.53
C LEU A 134 -8.25 -13.48 -5.70
N LEU A 135 -9.49 -13.25 -5.28
CA LEU A 135 -10.26 -14.23 -4.51
C LEU A 135 -10.41 -15.56 -5.25
N ARG A 136 -10.79 -15.51 -6.54
CA ARG A 136 -10.99 -16.71 -7.35
C ARG A 136 -9.73 -17.58 -7.51
N VAL A 137 -8.56 -16.97 -7.40
CA VAL A 137 -7.27 -17.67 -7.54
C VAL A 137 -6.75 -18.17 -6.19
N VAL A 138 -7.01 -17.42 -5.12
CA VAL A 138 -6.52 -17.75 -3.77
C VAL A 138 -7.42 -18.75 -3.05
N GLU A 139 -8.73 -18.76 -3.32
CA GLU A 139 -9.68 -19.72 -2.75
C GLU A 139 -9.25 -21.17 -3.05
N GLY A 140 -8.78 -21.89 -2.01
CA GLY A 140 -8.36 -23.29 -2.09
C GLY A 140 -6.85 -23.53 -2.34
N CYS A 141 -6.07 -22.49 -2.66
CA CYS A 141 -4.63 -22.57 -2.96
C CYS A 141 -3.75 -21.86 -1.90
N GLU A 142 -4.29 -21.64 -0.71
CA GLU A 142 -3.74 -20.72 0.30
C GLU A 142 -2.33 -21.09 0.79
N ASP A 143 -2.07 -22.40 0.95
CA ASP A 143 -0.79 -22.91 1.46
C ASP A 143 0.16 -23.39 0.34
N THR A 144 -0.34 -23.52 -0.88
CA THR A 144 0.40 -24.06 -2.03
C THR A 144 0.98 -22.97 -2.94
N LEU A 145 0.51 -21.73 -2.82
CA LEU A 145 0.91 -20.64 -3.72
C LEU A 145 2.41 -20.35 -3.62
N GLU A 146 3.11 -20.41 -4.76
CA GLU A 146 4.52 -20.05 -4.86
C GLU A 146 4.73 -18.56 -5.13
N GLU A 147 5.93 -18.05 -4.83
CA GLU A 147 6.27 -16.62 -5.02
C GLU A 147 6.07 -16.16 -6.48
N VAL A 148 6.50 -16.97 -7.44
CA VAL A 148 6.43 -16.65 -8.87
C VAL A 148 4.98 -16.57 -9.33
N GLU A 149 4.12 -17.45 -8.82
CA GLU A 149 2.70 -17.47 -9.13
C GLU A 149 2.00 -16.26 -8.51
N ALA A 150 2.28 -15.96 -7.23
CA ALA A 150 1.77 -14.77 -6.56
C ALA A 150 2.15 -13.47 -7.29
N CYS A 151 3.37 -13.37 -7.80
CA CYS A 151 3.81 -12.23 -8.59
C CYS A 151 3.02 -12.11 -9.89
N LYS A 152 2.80 -13.21 -10.63
CA LYS A 152 2.00 -13.21 -11.86
C LYS A 152 0.55 -12.78 -11.61
N ILE A 153 -0.05 -13.25 -10.52
CA ILE A 153 -1.41 -12.88 -10.12
C ILE A 153 -1.50 -11.38 -9.76
N LEU A 154 -0.45 -10.79 -9.21
CA LEU A 154 -0.39 -9.34 -8.98
C LEU A 154 -0.11 -8.53 -10.25
N GLU A 155 0.48 -9.13 -11.27
CA GLU A 155 0.71 -8.52 -12.57
C GLU A 155 -0.55 -8.47 -13.46
N GLU A 156 -1.72 -8.81 -12.92
CA GLU A 156 -3.01 -8.69 -13.61
C GLU A 156 -3.23 -7.32 -14.26
N GLN A 157 -3.29 -7.32 -15.59
CA GLN A 157 -3.35 -6.12 -16.44
C GLN A 157 -4.69 -5.40 -16.37
N VAL A 158 -5.75 -6.08 -15.91
CA VAL A 158 -7.13 -5.57 -15.89
C VAL A 158 -7.23 -4.23 -15.14
N LEU A 159 -6.49 -4.06 -14.04
CA LEU A 159 -6.49 -2.81 -13.30
C LEU A 159 -5.87 -1.66 -14.08
N PHE A 160 -4.75 -1.91 -14.77
CA PHE A 160 -4.08 -0.89 -15.56
C PHE A 160 -4.99 -0.39 -16.68
N HIS A 161 -5.71 -1.30 -17.33
CA HIS A 161 -6.63 -0.95 -18.41
C HIS A 161 -7.91 -0.22 -17.94
N ARG A 162 -8.30 -0.36 -16.66
CA ARG A 162 -9.55 0.19 -16.13
C ARG A 162 -9.37 1.44 -15.28
N ASP A 163 -8.21 1.62 -14.64
CA ASP A 163 -7.94 2.77 -13.79
C ASP A 163 -7.18 3.86 -14.54
N VAL A 164 -7.83 5.01 -14.74
CA VAL A 164 -7.28 6.20 -15.40
C VAL A 164 -6.09 6.80 -14.65
N ARG A 165 -5.95 6.51 -13.35
CA ARG A 165 -4.88 7.05 -12.50
C ARG A 165 -3.75 6.04 -12.28
N SER A 166 -3.82 4.87 -12.91
CA SER A 166 -2.76 3.88 -12.83
C SER A 166 -1.58 4.24 -13.73
N ILE A 167 -0.40 3.78 -13.33
CA ILE A 167 0.85 3.92 -14.09
C ILE A 167 1.34 2.50 -14.35
N ASP A 168 1.98 2.29 -15.49
CA ASP A 168 2.52 1.00 -15.94
C ASP A 168 3.76 0.57 -15.14
N GLN A 169 4.35 1.46 -14.35
CA GLN A 169 5.46 1.17 -13.46
C GLN A 169 4.98 0.78 -12.06
N TYR A 170 5.46 -0.36 -11.57
CA TYR A 170 5.17 -0.86 -10.24
C TYR A 170 6.42 -1.46 -9.58
N GLN A 171 6.39 -1.53 -8.26
CA GLN A 171 7.38 -2.21 -7.44
C GLN A 171 6.70 -3.33 -6.68
N THR A 172 7.46 -4.39 -6.43
CA THR A 172 6.98 -5.60 -5.78
C THR A 172 7.89 -5.90 -4.60
N THR A 173 7.36 -6.08 -3.40
CA THR A 173 8.18 -6.49 -2.25
C THR A 173 7.75 -7.84 -1.75
N THR A 174 8.70 -8.75 -1.61
CA THR A 174 8.49 -10.07 -1.05
C THR A 174 9.02 -10.12 0.39
N ILE A 175 8.20 -10.64 1.30
CA ILE A 175 8.57 -10.85 2.71
C ILE A 175 8.75 -12.34 2.93
N THR A 176 9.99 -12.78 3.20
CA THR A 176 10.32 -14.17 3.52
C THR A 176 10.88 -14.27 4.95
N ALA A 177 11.14 -15.49 5.42
CA ALA A 177 11.83 -15.70 6.69
C ALA A 177 13.25 -15.09 6.71
N ALA A 178 13.90 -14.98 5.54
CA ALA A 178 15.23 -14.38 5.41
C ALA A 178 15.19 -12.85 5.57
N GLY A 179 14.09 -12.20 5.20
CA GLY A 179 13.92 -10.76 5.31
C GLY A 179 12.95 -10.17 4.31
N VAL A 180 13.03 -8.85 4.14
CA VAL A 180 12.25 -8.07 3.17
C VAL A 180 13.10 -7.82 1.93
N HIS A 181 12.60 -8.21 0.76
CA HIS A 181 13.22 -7.94 -0.54
C HIS A 181 12.32 -7.02 -1.36
N ILE A 182 12.77 -5.79 -1.61
CA ILE A 182 12.07 -4.82 -2.47
C ILE A 182 12.65 -4.94 -3.87
N SER A 183 11.81 -5.27 -4.86
CA SER A 183 12.22 -5.33 -6.26
C SER A 183 12.43 -3.94 -6.83
N GLU A 184 13.24 -3.87 -7.90
CA GLU A 184 13.30 -2.69 -8.74
C GLU A 184 11.95 -2.39 -9.41
N SER A 185 11.82 -1.18 -9.94
CA SER A 185 10.65 -0.75 -10.70
C SER A 185 10.53 -1.58 -11.98
N ARG A 186 9.40 -2.27 -12.17
CA ARG A 186 9.09 -3.08 -13.35
C ARG A 186 8.02 -2.38 -14.18
N LYS A 187 8.16 -2.45 -15.50
CA LYS A 187 7.14 -1.99 -16.45
C LYS A 187 6.16 -3.13 -16.73
N LEU A 188 4.87 -2.86 -16.64
CA LEU A 188 3.81 -3.79 -16.94
C LEU A 188 3.79 -4.05 -18.45
N LYS A 189 3.90 -5.33 -18.84
CA LYS A 189 3.68 -5.73 -20.23
C LYS A 189 2.18 -5.56 -20.50
N THR A 190 1.80 -4.84 -21.54
CA THR A 190 0.40 -4.62 -21.94
C THR A 190 0.23 -4.99 -23.40
N SER A 191 -0.90 -5.59 -23.74
CA SER A 191 -1.24 -5.99 -25.11
C SER A 191 -2.54 -5.33 -25.55
N TRP A 192 -2.51 -4.60 -26.67
CA TRP A 192 -3.66 -3.92 -27.27
C TRP A 192 -4.01 -4.47 -28.65
N SER A 193 -3.77 -5.76 -28.89
CA SER A 193 -3.94 -6.39 -30.21
C SER A 193 -5.35 -6.24 -30.80
N PHE A 194 -6.39 -6.17 -29.97
CA PHE A 194 -7.76 -5.96 -30.45
C PHE A 194 -7.97 -4.57 -31.07
N ALA A 195 -7.22 -3.55 -30.64
CA ALA A 195 -7.39 -2.19 -31.16
C ALA A 195 -6.84 -2.06 -32.59
N GLU A 196 -5.80 -2.83 -32.90
CA GLU A 196 -5.19 -2.88 -34.23
C GLU A 196 -6.14 -3.49 -35.26
N GLU A 197 -6.93 -4.50 -34.85
CA GLU A 197 -7.95 -5.14 -35.69
C GLU A 197 -9.04 -4.15 -36.14
N TYR A 198 -9.41 -3.19 -35.28
CA TYR A 198 -10.39 -2.15 -35.60
C TYR A 198 -9.77 -0.86 -36.19
N GLY A 199 -8.48 -0.88 -36.55
CA GLY A 199 -7.80 0.25 -37.20
C GLY A 199 -7.57 1.47 -36.28
N VAL A 200 -7.67 1.30 -34.96
CA VAL A 200 -7.46 2.39 -33.99
C VAL A 200 -5.96 2.48 -33.69
N ARG A 201 -5.32 3.60 -34.08
CA ARG A 201 -3.91 3.86 -33.73
C ARG A 201 -3.78 4.14 -32.23
N VAL A 202 -3.22 3.19 -31.49
CA VAL A 202 -2.84 3.38 -30.09
C VAL A 202 -1.50 4.12 -30.04
N ARG A 203 -1.48 5.33 -29.46
CA ARG A 203 -0.21 5.99 -29.12
C ARG A 203 0.37 5.29 -27.90
N THR A 204 1.34 4.41 -28.10
CA THR A 204 2.20 3.92 -27.02
C THR A 204 3.03 5.08 -26.48
N GLN A 205 2.94 5.33 -25.17
CA GLN A 205 3.79 6.27 -24.43
C GLN A 205 5.08 5.60 -23.95
#